data_AF-A0A433HW68-F1
#
_entry.id   AF-A0A433HW68-F1
#
_cell.length_a   1.000
_cell.length_b   1.000
_cell.length_c   1.000
_cell.angle_alpha   90.00
_cell.angle_beta   90.00
_cell.angle_gamma   90.00
#
_symmetry.space_group_name_H-M   'P 1'
#
loop_
_entity.id
_entity.type
_entity.pdbx_description
1 polymer ?
#
loop_
_entity_poly.entity_id
_entity_poly.type
_entity_poly.pdbx_seq_one_letter_code
_entity_poly.pdbx_strand_id
1 'polypeptide(L)'
;MQQKDLFLQQLSACYDQNSWFVSLSGATDGLLPEQASLKGSGTSNSIWEIVNHLLFYNHLSKKIFNNKVALLYRLDYYQIR
;
A
#
# COMPACT_ATOMS: atom_id res chain seq x y z
N MET A 1 -14.66 -15.79 16.78
CA MET A 1 -13.90 -15.36 15.58
C MET A 1 -12.42 -15.62 15.85
N GLN A 2 -11.69 -16.27 14.95
CA GLN A 2 -10.27 -16.52 15.15
C GLN A 2 -9.46 -15.26 14.79
N GLN A 3 -8.26 -15.10 15.36
CA GLN A 3 -7.40 -13.94 15.10
C GLN A 3 -7.08 -13.77 13.61
N LYS A 4 -6.87 -14.89 12.91
CA LYS A 4 -6.65 -14.90 11.45
C LYS A 4 -7.85 -14.32 10.69
N ASP A 5 -9.06 -14.69 11.09
CA ASP A 5 -10.28 -14.23 10.41
C ASP A 5 -10.46 -12.73 10.56
N LEU A 6 -10.24 -12.20 11.78
CA LEU A 6 -10.28 -10.77 12.04
C LEU A 6 -9.23 -10.01 11.20
N PHE A 7 -8.02 -10.55 11.10
CA PHE A 7 -6.97 -9.94 10.30
C PHE A 7 -7.33 -9.91 8.80
N LEU A 8 -7.88 -11.01 8.26
CA LEU A 8 -8.34 -11.06 6.88
C LEU A 8 -9.48 -10.07 6.61
N GLN A 9 -10.42 -9.95 7.55
CA GLN A 9 -11.51 -8.97 7.44
C GLN A 9 -10.97 -7.53 7.40
N GLN A 10 -9.99 -7.19 8.24
CA GLN A 10 -9.37 -5.87 8.23
C GLN A 10 -8.63 -5.58 6.93
N LEU A 11 -7.94 -6.59 6.36
CA LEU A 11 -7.28 -6.45 5.06
C LEU A 11 -8.29 -6.15 3.94
N SER A 12 -9.42 -6.87 3.90
CA SER A 12 -10.50 -6.61 2.93
C SER A 12 -11.12 -5.23 3.13
N ALA A 13 -11.42 -4.82 4.37
CA ALA A 13 -11.94 -3.49 4.69
C ALA A 13 -11.01 -2.36 4.18
N CYS A 14 -9.70 -2.57 4.24
CA CYS A 14 -8.73 -1.60 3.73
C CYS A 14 -8.55 -1.63 2.21
N TYR A 15 -8.67 -2.79 1.57
CA TYR A 15 -8.32 -2.96 0.17
C TYR A 15 -9.50 -2.78 -0.79
N ASP A 16 -10.61 -3.50 -0.59
CA ASP A 16 -11.68 -3.63 -1.58
C ASP A 16 -13.11 -3.48 -1.03
N GLN A 17 -13.29 -3.33 0.28
CA GLN A 17 -14.61 -3.17 0.89
C GLN A 17 -14.81 -1.75 1.43
N ASN A 18 -15.62 -0.96 0.71
CA ASN A 18 -16.09 0.33 1.23
C ASN A 18 -17.01 0.08 2.42
N SER A 19 -16.72 0.75 3.54
CA SER A 19 -17.48 0.63 4.78
C SER A 19 -17.63 2.00 5.42
N TRP A 20 -17.19 2.17 6.67
CA TRP A 20 -17.11 3.47 7.34
C TRP A 20 -16.11 4.42 6.65
N PHE A 21 -15.15 3.87 5.91
CA PHE A 21 -14.21 4.60 5.08
C PHE A 21 -14.14 3.97 3.67
N VAL A 22 -13.65 4.75 2.72
CA VAL A 22 -13.43 4.29 1.34
C VAL A 22 -12.18 3.42 1.30
N SER A 23 -12.33 2.21 0.78
CA SER A 23 -11.21 1.29 0.57
C SER A 23 -10.20 1.85 -0.43
N LEU A 24 -8.97 1.33 -0.43
CA LEU A 24 -7.95 1.76 -1.39
C LEU A 24 -8.43 1.60 -2.83
N SER A 25 -9.02 0.45 -3.17
CA SER A 25 -9.56 0.19 -4.51
C SER A 25 -10.63 1.22 -4.89
N GLY A 26 -11.54 1.54 -3.97
CA GLY A 26 -12.57 2.56 -4.21
C GLY A 26 -12.01 3.98 -4.31
N ALA A 27 -10.97 4.31 -3.52
CA ALA A 27 -10.36 5.62 -3.52
C ALA A 27 -9.52 5.90 -4.78
N THR A 28 -9.01 4.84 -5.42
CA THR A 28 -8.25 4.94 -6.67
C THR A 28 -9.07 4.64 -7.91
N ASP A 29 -10.35 4.28 -7.76
CA ASP A 29 -11.21 3.97 -8.91
C ASP A 29 -11.39 5.21 -9.79
N GLY A 30 -11.15 5.05 -11.09
CA GLY A 30 -11.18 6.15 -12.06
C GLY A 30 -10.07 7.21 -11.92
N LEU A 31 -9.07 7.01 -11.04
CA LEU A 31 -7.97 7.96 -10.86
C LEU A 31 -7.05 7.97 -12.09
N LEU A 32 -6.88 9.13 -12.71
CA LEU A 32 -5.97 9.29 -13.86
C LEU A 32 -4.51 9.42 -13.41
N PRO A 33 -3.53 8.98 -14.22
CA PRO A 33 -2.10 9.09 -13.88
C PRO A 33 -1.66 10.51 -13.54
N GLU A 34 -2.15 11.50 -14.27
CA GLU A 34 -1.83 12.92 -14.05
C GLU A 34 -2.31 13.35 -12.66
N GLN A 35 -3.53 12.98 -12.28
CA GLN A 35 -4.11 13.26 -10.96
C GLN A 35 -3.34 12.55 -9.85
N ALA A 36 -2.94 11.29 -10.09
CA ALA A 36 -2.17 10.52 -9.13
C ALA A 36 -0.76 11.11 -8.89
N SER A 37 -0.19 11.76 -9.91
CA SER A 37 1.14 12.39 -9.85
C SER A 37 1.16 13.75 -9.14
N LEU A 38 -0.01 14.40 -8.98
CA LEU A 38 -0.10 15.70 -8.34
C LEU A 38 0.35 15.64 -6.88
N LYS A 39 1.25 16.54 -6.50
CA LYS A 39 1.63 16.74 -5.11
C LYS A 39 0.74 17.79 -4.45
N GLY A 40 0.40 17.55 -3.19
CA GLY A 40 -0.18 18.58 -2.35
C GLY A 40 0.83 19.70 -2.05
N SER A 41 0.41 20.72 -1.31
CA SER A 41 1.32 21.78 -0.87
C SER A 41 2.42 21.24 0.05
N GLY A 42 3.60 21.86 -0.01
CA GLY A 42 4.71 21.58 0.90
C GLY A 42 5.38 20.23 0.63
N THR A 43 5.53 19.42 1.68
CA THR A 43 6.25 18.13 1.66
C THR A 43 5.33 16.92 1.50
N SER A 44 4.09 17.14 1.04
CA SER A 44 3.11 16.08 0.85
C SER A 44 3.52 15.16 -0.30
N ASN A 45 3.40 13.85 -0.09
CA ASN A 45 3.55 12.86 -1.15
C ASN A 45 2.33 12.92 -2.08
N SER A 46 2.52 12.61 -3.36
CA SER A 46 1.41 12.39 -4.28
C SER A 46 0.69 11.06 -3.97
N ILE A 47 -0.51 10.87 -4.52
CA ILE A 47 -1.23 9.59 -4.40
C ILE A 47 -0.36 8.45 -4.96
N TRP A 48 0.31 8.70 -6.09
CA TRP A 48 1.23 7.75 -6.71
C TRP A 48 2.37 7.35 -5.77
N GLU A 49 3.02 8.32 -5.11
CA GLU A 49 4.11 8.05 -4.16
C GLU A 49 3.62 7.24 -2.95
N ILE A 50 2.43 7.56 -2.43
CA ILE A 50 1.83 6.84 -1.30
C ILE A 50 1.48 5.40 -1.71
N VAL A 51 0.84 5.19 -2.86
CA VAL A 51 0.49 3.83 -3.34
C VAL A 51 1.75 3.00 -3.56
N ASN A 52 2.80 3.56 -4.15
CA ASN A 52 4.07 2.85 -4.33
C ASN A 52 4.74 2.50 -3.00
N HIS A 53 4.68 3.40 -2.01
CA HIS A 53 5.16 3.11 -0.65
C HIS A 53 4.42 1.91 -0.04
N LEU A 54 3.09 1.88 -0.13
CA LEU A 54 2.28 0.76 0.36
C LEU A 54 2.60 -0.55 -0.37
N LEU A 55 2.74 -0.52 -1.70
CA LEU A 55 3.10 -1.69 -2.50
C LEU A 55 4.46 -2.27 -2.08
N PHE A 56 5.45 -1.41 -1.88
CA PHE A 56 6.78 -1.81 -1.42
C PHE A 56 6.71 -2.55 -0.07
N TYR A 57 6.05 -1.97 0.93
CA TYR A 57 5.97 -2.58 2.26
C TYR A 57 5.09 -3.84 2.28
N ASN A 58 4.03 -3.91 1.47
CA ASN A 58 3.24 -5.12 1.31
C ASN A 58 4.08 -6.27 0.72
N HIS A 59 4.88 -5.98 -0.30
CA HIS A 59 5.79 -6.96 -0.89
C HIS A 59 6.87 -7.41 0.11
N LEU A 60 7.45 -6.47 0.85
CA LEU A 60 8.43 -6.76 1.89
C LEU A 60 7.83 -7.66 2.97
N SER A 61 6.65 -7.31 3.47
CA SER A 61 5.92 -8.08 4.49
C SER A 61 5.62 -9.50 4.03
N LYS A 62 5.20 -9.66 2.77
CA LYS A 62 5.00 -10.98 2.15
C LYS A 62 6.30 -11.78 2.09
N LYS A 63 7.42 -11.15 1.71
CA LYS A 63 8.71 -11.85 1.70
C LYS A 63 9.12 -12.26 3.12
N ILE A 64 8.94 -11.40 4.13
CA ILE A 64 9.29 -11.69 5.54
C ILE A 64 8.45 -12.86 6.05
N PHE A 65 7.14 -12.82 5.81
CA PHE A 65 6.23 -13.89 6.19
C PHE A 65 6.62 -15.24 5.57
N ASN A 66 7.08 -15.22 4.32
CA ASN A 66 7.59 -16.41 3.64
C ASN A 66 9.05 -16.75 4.00
N ASN A 67 9.63 -16.07 4.98
CA ASN A 67 11.00 -16.24 5.47
C ASN A 67 12.09 -16.06 4.41
N LYS A 68 11.87 -15.14 3.45
CA LYS A 68 12.77 -14.88 2.29
C LYS A 68 13.66 -13.64 2.44
N VAL A 69 13.74 -12.98 3.62
CA VAL A 69 14.20 -11.57 3.74
C VAL A 69 15.46 -11.34 4.56
N ALA A 70 16.22 -12.38 4.91
CA ALA A 70 17.51 -12.14 5.56
C ALA A 70 18.53 -11.32 4.71
N LEU A 71 18.28 -11.05 3.42
CA LEU A 71 19.32 -10.57 2.48
C LEU A 71 19.03 -9.27 1.69
N LEU A 72 17.84 -8.67 1.76
CA LEU A 72 17.43 -7.68 0.74
C LEU A 72 17.27 -6.22 1.20
N TYR A 73 17.48 -5.91 2.48
CA TYR A 73 17.22 -4.58 3.05
C TYR A 73 18.04 -3.42 2.46
N ARG A 74 19.05 -3.68 1.61
CA ARG A 74 20.02 -2.65 1.19
C ARG A 74 19.85 -2.08 -0.22
N LEU A 75 19.07 -2.70 -1.11
CA LEU A 75 19.11 -2.35 -2.55
C LEU A 75 17.82 -1.76 -3.13
N ASP A 76 16.64 -2.17 -2.65
CA ASP A 76 15.38 -1.80 -3.33
C ASP A 76 14.84 -0.41 -2.94
N TYR A 77 15.28 0.17 -1.80
CA TYR A 77 14.77 1.47 -1.31
C TYR A 77 15.23 2.68 -2.14
N TYR A 78 16.35 2.56 -2.87
CA TYR A 78 16.96 3.67 -3.61
C TYR A 78 16.58 3.73 -5.09
N GLN A 79 15.84 2.75 -5.62
CA GLN A 79 15.52 2.66 -7.06
C GLN A 79 14.12 3.17 -7.42
N ILE A 80 13.36 3.73 -6.46
CA ILE A 80 11.96 4.15 -6.63
C ILE A 80 11.78 5.65 -6.26
N ARG A 81 12.87 6.44 -6.25
CA ARG A 81 12.79 7.91 -6.15
C ARG A 81 13.14 8.56 -7.48
#